data_AF-A0A955TNV9-F1
#
_entry.id   AF-A0A955TNV9-F1
#
_cell.length_a   1.000
_cell.length_b   1.000
_cell.length_c   1.000
_cell.angle_alpha   90.00
_cell.angle_beta   90.00
_cell.angle_gamma   90.00
#
_symmetry.space_group_name_H-M   'P 1'
#
loop_
_entity.id
_entity.type
_entity.pdbx_description
1 polymer ?
#
loop_
_entity_poly.entity_id
_entity_poly.type
_entity_poly.pdbx_seq_one_letter_code
_entity_poly.pdbx_strand_id
1 'polypeptide(L)'
;ISLYQVLKLVFLGGILSLILSLFLFRTTGLSGWLGAASAGIIEEIGKAGALLLVINRLQYRWTLNGMLFGAAVGTGFAAFESAGYALEQLLASGGGAMLDNITYRGFLSMVGGHVLWTSMVGAAIWRIRGDQDFHFGMVKDSRFLRVLGIAMALHMVWNMPFHLPLYMKELTLGFVAWVVILGLIQEGLNQIHQSQQEFLASKSTAAP
;
A
#
# COMPACT_ATOMS: atom_id res chain seq x y z
N ILE A 1 -6.87 14.45 9.12
CA ILE A 1 -6.22 13.24 9.68
C ILE A 1 -5.07 13.72 10.56
N SER A 2 -4.98 13.28 11.83
CA SER A 2 -3.91 13.72 12.73
C SER A 2 -2.61 12.95 12.50
N LEU A 3 -1.47 13.56 12.82
CA LEU A 3 -0.17 12.88 12.77
C LEU A 3 -0.15 11.62 13.64
N TYR A 4 -0.79 11.67 14.82
CA TYR A 4 -0.96 10.52 15.69
C TYR A 4 -1.63 9.34 14.98
N GLN A 5 -2.69 9.59 14.19
CA GLN A 5 -3.37 8.53 13.44
C GLN A 5 -2.49 7.93 12.35
N VAL A 6 -1.68 8.77 11.67
CA VAL A 6 -0.71 8.30 10.67
C VAL A 6 0.36 7.43 11.32
N LEU A 7 0.98 7.91 12.40
CA LEU A 7 1.99 7.14 13.16
C LEU A 7 1.40 5.82 13.68
N LYS A 8 0.17 5.86 14.22
CA LYS A 8 -0.52 4.65 14.67
C LYS A 8 -0.66 3.61 13.54
N LEU A 9 -0.94 4.03 12.31
CA LEU A 9 -1.04 3.12 11.16
C LEU A 9 0.32 2.63 10.68
N VAL A 10 1.35 3.48 10.70
CA VAL A 10 2.74 3.06 10.42
C VAL A 10 3.14 1.94 11.38
N PHE A 11 2.98 2.13 12.69
CA PHE A 11 3.37 1.12 13.66
C PHE A 11 2.40 -0.07 13.71
N LEU A 12 1.15 0.14 14.11
CA LEU A 12 0.20 -0.96 14.34
C LEU A 12 -0.26 -1.61 13.04
N GLY A 13 -0.49 -0.82 11.99
CA GLY A 13 -0.87 -1.35 10.68
C GLY A 13 0.28 -2.08 10.00
N GLY A 14 1.50 -1.54 10.09
CA GLY A 14 2.72 -2.22 9.62
C GLY A 14 2.97 -3.55 10.33
N ILE A 15 2.90 -3.59 11.66
CA ILE A 15 3.07 -4.83 12.44
C ILE A 15 1.96 -5.83 12.12
N LEU A 16 0.69 -5.40 12.10
CA LEU A 16 -0.41 -6.30 11.80
C LEU A 16 -0.29 -6.89 10.40
N SER A 17 0.03 -6.08 9.40
CA SER A 17 0.18 -6.56 8.02
C SER A 17 1.31 -7.58 7.88
N LEU A 18 2.42 -7.43 8.60
CA LEU A 18 3.46 -8.46 8.68
C LEU A 18 2.97 -9.75 9.33
N ILE A 19 2.29 -9.66 10.48
CA ILE A 19 1.74 -10.85 11.15
C ILE A 19 0.77 -11.60 10.24
N LEU A 20 -0.13 -10.88 9.56
CA LEU A 20 -1.06 -11.46 8.59
C LEU A 20 -0.31 -12.13 7.43
N SER A 21 0.74 -11.48 6.90
CA SER A 21 1.55 -12.03 5.82
C SER A 21 2.26 -13.32 6.25
N LEU A 22 2.90 -13.34 7.41
CA LEU A 22 3.56 -14.53 7.96
C LEU A 22 2.58 -15.68 8.18
N PHE A 23 1.38 -15.39 8.68
CA PHE A 23 0.32 -16.38 8.82
C PHE A 23 -0.11 -16.95 7.45
N LEU A 24 -0.27 -16.10 6.44
CA LEU A 24 -0.61 -16.50 5.08
C LEU A 24 0.51 -17.31 4.39
N PHE A 25 1.78 -16.94 4.61
CA PHE A 25 2.92 -17.74 4.14
C PHE A 25 2.88 -19.16 4.71
N ARG A 26 2.56 -19.30 6.00
CA ARG A 26 2.49 -20.62 6.66
C ARG A 26 1.31 -21.47 6.21
N THR A 27 0.20 -20.85 5.83
CA THR A 27 -1.08 -21.55 5.58
C THR A 27 -1.34 -21.83 4.10
N THR A 28 -0.82 -21.02 3.18
CA THR A 28 -1.16 -21.13 1.74
C THR A 28 -0.23 -22.05 0.95
N GLY A 29 1.01 -22.27 1.40
CA GLY A 29 2.00 -23.07 0.68
C GLY A 29 2.44 -22.50 -0.68
N LEU A 30 2.02 -21.28 -1.04
CA LEU A 30 2.29 -20.66 -2.34
C LEU A 30 3.79 -20.45 -2.61
N SER A 31 4.60 -20.33 -1.55
CA SER A 31 6.05 -20.22 -1.64
C SER A 31 6.70 -21.42 -2.35
N GLY A 32 6.11 -22.61 -2.25
CA GLY A 32 6.61 -23.80 -2.94
C GLY A 32 6.42 -23.78 -4.45
N TRP A 33 5.37 -23.10 -4.95
CA TRP A 33 5.03 -23.05 -6.38
C TRP A 33 5.57 -21.79 -7.08
N LEU A 34 5.48 -20.63 -6.42
CA LEU A 34 5.84 -19.32 -6.98
C LEU A 34 7.19 -18.78 -6.49
N GLY A 35 7.84 -19.45 -5.53
CA GLY A 35 9.10 -19.00 -4.95
C GLY A 35 8.99 -17.58 -4.37
N ALA A 36 10.00 -16.75 -4.61
CA ALA A 36 10.04 -15.36 -4.13
C ALA A 36 8.88 -14.49 -4.63
N ALA A 37 8.27 -14.83 -5.79
CA ALA A 37 7.13 -14.09 -6.31
C ALA A 37 5.86 -14.28 -5.45
N SER A 38 5.75 -15.36 -4.65
CA SER A 38 4.56 -15.56 -3.81
C SER A 38 4.34 -14.42 -2.80
N ALA A 39 5.43 -13.75 -2.40
CA ALA A 39 5.39 -12.58 -1.53
C ALA A 39 4.49 -11.46 -2.08
N GLY A 40 4.49 -11.26 -3.40
CA GLY A 40 3.66 -10.25 -4.04
C GLY A 40 2.17 -10.47 -3.83
N ILE A 41 1.71 -11.72 -3.79
CA ILE A 41 0.31 -12.04 -3.52
C ILE A 41 0.03 -11.99 -2.02
N ILE A 42 0.85 -12.71 -1.24
CA ILE A 42 0.63 -12.92 0.19
C ILE A 42 0.69 -11.60 0.95
N GLU A 43 1.71 -10.81 0.72
CA GLU A 43 1.94 -9.60 1.49
C GLU A 43 0.96 -8.50 1.12
N GLU A 44 0.58 -8.35 -0.15
CA GLU A 44 -0.43 -7.36 -0.53
C GLU A 44 -1.80 -7.70 0.05
N ILE A 45 -2.16 -9.00 0.19
CA ILE A 45 -3.35 -9.41 0.95
C ILE A 45 -3.21 -9.06 2.43
N GLY A 46 -2.06 -9.35 3.04
CA GLY A 46 -1.79 -9.02 4.44
C GLY A 46 -1.90 -7.51 4.72
N LYS A 47 -1.35 -6.68 3.83
CA LYS A 47 -1.43 -5.21 3.90
C LYS A 47 -2.85 -4.69 3.68
N ALA A 48 -3.58 -5.23 2.69
CA ALA A 48 -4.98 -4.90 2.48
C ALA A 48 -5.84 -5.25 3.70
N GLY A 49 -5.59 -6.40 4.33
CA GLY A 49 -6.25 -6.83 5.56
C GLY A 49 -6.02 -5.87 6.72
N ALA A 50 -4.81 -5.33 6.88
CA ALA A 50 -4.51 -4.36 7.93
C ALA A 50 -5.28 -3.03 7.75
N LEU A 51 -5.61 -2.63 6.53
CA LEU A 51 -6.41 -1.42 6.27
C LEU A 51 -7.85 -1.54 6.79
N LEU A 52 -8.36 -2.76 6.95
CA LEU A 52 -9.69 -3.00 7.53
C LEU A 52 -9.79 -2.50 8.98
N LEU A 53 -8.67 -2.31 9.70
CA LEU A 53 -8.69 -1.73 11.05
C LEU A 53 -9.26 -0.31 11.10
N VAL A 54 -9.11 0.47 10.03
CA VAL A 54 -9.48 1.89 10.01
C VAL A 54 -10.59 2.20 9.01
N ILE A 55 -11.03 1.20 8.24
CA ILE A 55 -11.97 1.37 7.13
C ILE A 55 -13.37 1.81 7.55
N ASN A 56 -13.81 1.49 8.76
CA ASN A 56 -15.16 1.86 9.23
C ASN A 56 -15.25 3.28 9.83
N ARG A 57 -14.19 4.08 9.73
CA ARG A 57 -14.24 5.46 10.23
C ARG A 57 -14.80 6.40 9.16
N LEU A 58 -16.13 6.56 9.15
CA LEU A 58 -16.90 7.39 8.19
C LEU A 58 -16.43 8.85 8.06
N GLN A 59 -15.76 9.38 9.09
CA GLN A 59 -15.08 10.69 9.02
C GLN A 59 -14.04 10.78 7.88
N TYR A 60 -13.56 9.64 7.38
CA TYR A 60 -12.56 9.57 6.33
C TYR A 60 -13.17 9.05 5.02
N ARG A 61 -14.05 9.82 4.38
CA ARG A 61 -14.77 9.41 3.16
C ARG A 61 -13.98 9.46 1.84
N TRP A 62 -12.96 10.31 1.75
CA TRP A 62 -12.25 10.59 0.50
C TRP A 62 -11.28 9.49 0.06
N THR A 63 -11.13 9.33 -1.26
CA THR A 63 -10.13 8.45 -1.90
C THR A 63 -8.71 8.76 -1.40
N LEU A 64 -8.37 10.05 -1.28
CA LEU A 64 -7.06 10.50 -0.77
C LEU A 64 -6.83 10.09 0.70
N ASN A 65 -7.87 9.92 1.51
CA ASN A 65 -7.69 9.40 2.87
C ASN A 65 -7.26 7.94 2.84
N GLY A 66 -7.93 7.12 2.01
CA GLY A 66 -7.54 5.72 1.82
C GLY A 66 -6.14 5.58 1.27
N MET A 67 -5.76 6.46 0.33
CA MET A 67 -4.40 6.55 -0.18
C MET A 67 -3.38 6.81 0.94
N LEU A 68 -3.62 7.81 1.80
CA LEU A 68 -2.73 8.13 2.93
C LEU A 68 -2.63 6.96 3.93
N PHE A 69 -3.75 6.31 4.24
CA PHE A 69 -3.74 5.15 5.14
C PHE A 69 -2.99 3.96 4.54
N GLY A 70 -3.19 3.72 3.23
CA GLY A 70 -2.43 2.73 2.47
C GLY A 70 -0.94 3.01 2.51
N ALA A 71 -0.53 4.25 2.22
CA ALA A 71 0.87 4.67 2.30
C ALA A 71 1.44 4.48 3.72
N ALA A 72 0.71 4.85 4.77
CA ALA A 72 1.15 4.68 6.15
C ALA A 72 1.40 3.20 6.52
N VAL A 73 0.46 2.31 6.18
CA VAL A 73 0.63 0.86 6.39
C VAL A 73 1.80 0.32 5.57
N GLY A 74 1.90 0.70 4.29
CA GLY A 74 2.99 0.28 3.41
C GLY A 74 4.36 0.74 3.90
N THR A 75 4.48 1.96 4.43
CA THR A 75 5.69 2.49 5.06
C THR A 75 6.07 1.67 6.30
N GLY A 76 5.10 1.38 7.16
CA GLY A 76 5.31 0.52 8.33
C GLY A 76 5.83 -0.85 7.93
N PHE A 77 5.14 -1.51 7.00
CA PHE A 77 5.54 -2.82 6.49
C PHE A 77 6.96 -2.79 5.93
N ALA A 78 7.27 -1.83 5.05
CA ALA A 78 8.60 -1.70 4.44
C ALA A 78 9.70 -1.49 5.49
N ALA A 79 9.44 -0.66 6.51
CA ALA A 79 10.42 -0.37 7.55
C ALA A 79 10.72 -1.61 8.41
N PHE A 80 9.68 -2.30 8.90
CA PHE A 80 9.85 -3.49 9.73
C PHE A 80 10.43 -4.67 8.95
N GLU A 81 10.01 -4.86 7.71
CA GLU A 81 10.59 -5.88 6.83
C GLU A 81 12.09 -5.61 6.60
N SER A 82 12.43 -4.36 6.24
CA SER A 82 13.84 -3.96 6.03
C SER A 82 14.68 -4.10 7.29
N ALA A 83 14.12 -3.83 8.48
CA ALA A 83 14.81 -4.06 9.75
C ALA A 83 15.11 -5.55 9.98
N GLY A 84 14.19 -6.45 9.59
CA GLY A 84 14.40 -7.90 9.63
C GLY A 84 15.57 -8.33 8.75
N TYR A 85 15.60 -7.88 7.50
CA TYR A 85 16.72 -8.17 6.59
C TYR A 85 18.04 -7.56 7.06
N ALA A 86 18.03 -6.34 7.60
CA ALA A 86 19.22 -5.71 8.15
C ALA A 86 19.79 -6.51 9.33
N LEU A 87 18.92 -7.00 10.22
CA LEU A 87 19.33 -7.87 11.34
C LEU A 87 19.89 -9.20 10.84
N GLU A 88 19.27 -9.81 9.83
CA GLU A 88 19.80 -11.05 9.22
C GLU A 88 21.20 -10.83 8.66
N GLN A 89 21.43 -9.73 7.93
CA GLN A 89 22.75 -9.38 7.40
C GLN A 89 23.77 -9.07 8.49
N LEU A 90 23.36 -8.41 9.58
CA LEU A 90 24.22 -8.18 10.74
C LEU A 90 24.72 -9.49 11.35
N LEU A 91 23.80 -10.45 11.54
CA LEU A 91 24.09 -11.74 12.16
C LEU A 91 24.92 -12.65 11.25
N ALA A 92 24.67 -12.61 9.93
CA ALA A 92 25.35 -13.46 8.96
C ALA A 92 26.72 -12.91 8.52
N SER A 93 26.82 -11.59 8.32
CA SER A 93 27.92 -10.96 7.58
C SER A 93 28.48 -9.69 8.26
N GLY A 94 27.97 -9.31 9.43
CA GLY A 94 28.48 -8.20 10.23
C GLY A 94 27.93 -6.82 9.86
N GLY A 95 28.42 -5.79 10.56
CA GLY A 95 27.87 -4.43 10.50
C GLY A 95 27.98 -3.72 9.14
N GLY A 96 28.99 -4.05 8.34
CA GLY A 96 29.13 -3.51 6.98
C GLY A 96 28.00 -3.96 6.06
N ALA A 97 27.74 -5.27 6.02
CA ALA A 97 26.65 -5.84 5.22
C ALA A 97 25.26 -5.35 5.66
N MET A 98 25.07 -5.15 6.98
CA MET A 98 23.86 -4.51 7.51
C MET A 98 23.69 -3.09 6.94
N LEU A 99 24.75 -2.28 6.96
CA LEU A 99 24.70 -0.90 6.47
C LEU A 99 24.43 -0.83 4.97
N ASP A 100 25.05 -1.72 4.19
CA ASP A 100 24.80 -1.85 2.75
C ASP A 100 23.34 -2.21 2.47
N ASN A 101 22.78 -3.16 3.22
CA ASN A 101 21.38 -3.55 3.10
C ASN A 101 20.40 -2.40 3.41
N ILE A 102 20.63 -1.69 4.52
CA ILE A 102 19.80 -0.55 4.92
C ILE A 102 19.84 0.54 3.84
N THR A 103 21.04 0.88 3.36
CA THR A 103 21.24 1.92 2.35
C THR A 103 20.55 1.54 1.04
N TYR A 104 20.75 0.30 0.59
CA TYR A 104 20.15 -0.23 -0.62
C TYR A 104 18.63 -0.21 -0.59
N ARG A 105 18.04 -0.77 0.47
CA ARG A 105 16.58 -0.84 0.62
C ARG A 105 15.96 0.53 0.84
N GLY A 106 16.65 1.40 1.57
CA GLY A 106 16.25 2.80 1.75
C GLY A 106 16.14 3.53 0.41
N PHE A 107 17.16 3.43 -0.45
CA PHE A 107 17.14 4.02 -1.79
C PHE A 107 15.99 3.47 -2.65
N LEU A 108 15.82 2.14 -2.71
CA LEU A 108 14.78 1.54 -3.53
C LEU A 108 13.35 1.86 -3.06
N SER A 109 13.15 2.07 -1.75
CA SER A 109 11.85 2.46 -1.19
C SER A 109 11.35 3.83 -1.69
N MET A 110 12.25 4.69 -2.16
CA MET A 110 11.89 5.99 -2.75
C MET A 110 11.38 5.85 -4.19
N VAL A 111 11.89 4.86 -4.93
CA VAL A 111 11.54 4.61 -6.33
C VAL A 111 10.17 3.93 -6.43
N GLY A 112 9.88 3.01 -5.52
CA GLY A 112 8.64 2.26 -5.50
C GLY A 112 8.53 1.33 -4.29
N GLY A 113 7.82 0.22 -4.45
CA GLY A 113 7.66 -0.77 -3.39
C GLY A 113 6.38 -0.61 -2.58
N HIS A 114 6.40 -1.17 -1.37
CA HIS A 114 5.20 -1.36 -0.56
C HIS A 114 4.41 -0.07 -0.30
N VAL A 115 5.08 1.08 -0.13
CA VAL A 115 4.40 2.36 0.12
C VAL A 115 3.43 2.69 -1.01
N LEU A 116 3.89 2.63 -2.27
CA LEU A 116 3.06 2.95 -3.43
C LEU A 116 2.00 1.88 -3.66
N TRP A 117 2.38 0.59 -3.59
CA TRP A 117 1.45 -0.51 -3.84
C TRP A 117 0.29 -0.51 -2.86
N THR A 118 0.57 -0.38 -1.56
CA THR A 118 -0.48 -0.34 -0.54
C THR A 118 -1.28 0.97 -0.58
N SER A 119 -0.65 2.08 -0.96
CA SER A 119 -1.33 3.35 -1.21
C SER A 119 -2.38 3.24 -2.34
N MET A 120 -2.06 2.57 -3.45
CA MET A 120 -3.02 2.29 -4.53
C MET A 120 -4.20 1.45 -4.03
N VAL A 121 -3.92 0.38 -3.28
CA VAL A 121 -4.96 -0.51 -2.72
C VAL A 121 -5.87 0.26 -1.75
N GLY A 122 -5.29 1.08 -0.88
CA GLY A 122 -6.03 1.92 0.04
C GLY A 122 -6.92 2.95 -0.65
N ALA A 123 -6.41 3.60 -1.71
CA ALA A 123 -7.21 4.52 -2.52
C ALA A 123 -8.41 3.79 -3.17
N ALA A 124 -8.19 2.63 -3.77
CA ALA A 124 -9.22 1.87 -4.46
C ALA A 124 -10.37 1.46 -3.53
N ILE A 125 -10.07 0.97 -2.33
CA ILE A 125 -11.12 0.51 -1.41
C ILE A 125 -11.91 1.69 -0.81
N TRP A 126 -11.27 2.83 -0.53
CA TRP A 126 -11.98 4.04 -0.11
C TRP A 126 -12.86 4.63 -1.21
N ARG A 127 -12.39 4.57 -2.47
CA ARG A 127 -13.18 4.99 -3.63
C ARG A 127 -14.47 4.18 -3.76
N ILE A 128 -14.41 2.87 -3.55
CA ILE A 128 -15.57 1.98 -3.66
C ILE A 128 -16.50 2.14 -2.46
N ARG A 129 -15.92 2.30 -1.26
CA ARG A 129 -16.70 2.48 -0.03
C ARG A 129 -17.46 3.81 -0.05
N GLY A 130 -16.82 4.89 -0.48
CA GLY A 130 -17.38 6.24 -0.44
C GLY A 130 -17.85 6.61 0.97
N ASP A 131 -19.12 7.00 1.06
CA ASP A 131 -19.82 7.41 2.29
C ASP A 131 -20.55 6.27 3.03
N GLN A 132 -20.44 5.04 2.54
CA GLN A 132 -21.08 3.87 3.16
C GLN A 132 -20.17 3.22 4.20
N ASP A 133 -20.76 2.42 5.10
CA ASP A 133 -20.00 1.50 5.94
C ASP A 133 -19.38 0.39 5.08
N PHE A 134 -18.22 -0.11 5.50
CA PHE A 134 -17.58 -1.21 4.78
C PHE A 134 -18.39 -2.50 4.93
N HIS A 135 -18.69 -3.13 3.80
CA HIS A 135 -19.19 -4.49 3.76
C HIS A 135 -18.26 -5.36 2.90
N PHE A 136 -18.17 -6.64 3.22
CA PHE A 136 -17.23 -7.57 2.56
C PHE A 136 -17.49 -7.74 1.05
N GLY A 137 -18.68 -7.39 0.56
CA GLY A 137 -18.94 -7.31 -0.88
C GLY A 137 -18.00 -6.36 -1.63
N MET A 138 -17.51 -5.30 -0.98
CA MET A 138 -16.62 -4.30 -1.60
C MET A 138 -15.25 -4.86 -1.99
N VAL A 139 -14.72 -5.86 -1.26
CA VAL A 139 -13.44 -6.49 -1.64
C VAL A 139 -13.56 -7.40 -2.85
N LYS A 140 -14.79 -7.74 -3.26
CA LYS A 140 -15.08 -8.51 -4.48
C LYS A 140 -15.37 -7.60 -5.69
N ASP A 141 -15.38 -6.28 -5.50
CA ASP A 141 -15.59 -5.33 -6.58
C ASP A 141 -14.43 -5.40 -7.59
N SER A 142 -14.77 -5.50 -8.88
CA SER A 142 -13.77 -5.64 -9.94
C SER A 142 -12.78 -4.47 -10.02
N ARG A 143 -13.19 -3.27 -9.61
CA ARG A 143 -12.32 -2.08 -9.56
C ARG A 143 -11.26 -2.22 -8.47
N PHE A 144 -11.64 -2.76 -7.30
CA PHE A 144 -10.70 -3.05 -6.22
C PHE A 144 -9.74 -4.16 -6.64
N LEU A 145 -10.28 -5.27 -7.13
CA LEU A 145 -9.50 -6.44 -7.54
C LEU A 145 -8.52 -6.10 -8.66
N ARG A 146 -8.86 -5.20 -9.58
CA ARG A 146 -7.94 -4.72 -10.61
C ARG A 146 -6.74 -3.99 -10.01
N VAL A 147 -6.97 -3.05 -9.09
CA VAL A 147 -5.87 -2.28 -8.46
C VAL A 147 -5.02 -3.18 -7.57
N LEU A 148 -5.65 -4.08 -6.80
CA LEU A 148 -4.95 -5.09 -6.01
C LEU A 148 -4.11 -6.01 -6.91
N GLY A 149 -4.66 -6.46 -8.03
CA GLY A 149 -3.94 -7.29 -9.01
C GLY A 149 -2.74 -6.56 -9.62
N ILE A 150 -2.84 -5.26 -9.92
CA ILE A 150 -1.70 -4.44 -10.37
C ILE A 150 -0.62 -4.38 -9.28
N ALA A 151 -1.00 -4.08 -8.03
CA ALA A 151 -0.07 -4.04 -6.90
C ALA A 151 0.65 -5.38 -6.71
N MET A 152 -0.09 -6.50 -6.72
CA MET A 152 0.45 -7.85 -6.64
C MET A 152 1.41 -8.14 -7.79
N ALA A 153 1.03 -7.84 -9.04
CA ALA A 153 1.87 -8.12 -10.20
C ALA A 153 3.18 -7.32 -10.15
N LEU A 154 3.13 -6.03 -9.80
CA LEU A 154 4.33 -5.20 -9.65
C LEU A 154 5.26 -5.77 -8.59
N HIS A 155 4.70 -6.20 -7.46
CA HIS A 155 5.46 -6.78 -6.36
C HIS A 155 6.03 -8.15 -6.71
N MET A 156 5.25 -9.02 -7.36
CA MET A 156 5.74 -10.31 -7.86
C MET A 156 6.97 -10.13 -8.75
N VAL A 157 6.90 -9.20 -9.72
CA VAL A 157 8.01 -8.92 -10.65
C VAL A 157 9.20 -8.29 -9.92
N TRP A 158 8.95 -7.44 -8.92
CA TRP A 158 10.01 -6.89 -8.08
C TRP A 158 10.85 -8.00 -7.42
N ASN A 159 10.18 -9.02 -6.86
CA ASN A 159 10.81 -10.13 -6.15
C ASN A 159 11.37 -11.24 -7.05
N MET A 160 11.19 -11.16 -8.37
CA MET A 160 11.78 -12.15 -9.28
C MET A 160 13.32 -12.04 -9.27
N PRO A 161 14.04 -13.19 -9.34
CA PRO A 161 15.50 -13.26 -9.20
C PRO A 161 16.23 -12.90 -10.50
N PHE A 162 15.83 -11.82 -11.15
CA PHE A 162 16.55 -11.24 -12.28
C PHE A 162 16.88 -9.78 -11.98
N HIS A 163 18.04 -9.35 -12.48
CA HIS A 163 18.55 -8.00 -12.32
C HIS A 163 18.78 -7.38 -13.70
N LEU A 164 18.39 -6.12 -13.84
CA LEU A 164 18.69 -5.32 -15.01
C LEU A 164 19.74 -4.27 -14.63
N PRO A 165 20.60 -3.84 -15.57
CA PRO A 165 21.59 -2.81 -15.29
C PRO A 165 20.90 -1.52 -14.82
N LEU A 166 21.60 -0.74 -13.99
CA LEU A 166 21.15 0.58 -13.52
C LEU A 166 19.76 0.59 -12.85
N TYR A 167 19.37 -0.49 -12.17
CA TYR A 167 18.06 -0.61 -11.50
C TYR A 167 16.86 -0.43 -12.44
N MET A 168 17.03 -0.72 -13.74
CA MET A 168 15.98 -0.51 -14.74
C MET A 168 14.69 -1.28 -14.43
N LYS A 169 14.79 -2.44 -13.76
CA LYS A 169 13.62 -3.20 -13.29
C LYS A 169 12.83 -2.37 -12.28
N GLU A 170 13.48 -1.95 -11.21
CA GLU A 170 12.89 -1.20 -10.10
C GLU A 170 12.36 0.16 -10.56
N LEU A 171 13.10 0.87 -11.41
CA LEU A 171 12.69 2.15 -12.00
C LEU A 171 11.46 2.00 -12.88
N THR A 172 11.38 0.95 -13.72
CA THR A 172 10.23 0.72 -14.58
C THR A 172 8.99 0.37 -13.76
N LEU A 173 9.12 -0.51 -12.77
CA LEU A 173 8.02 -0.87 -11.86
C LEU A 173 7.55 0.34 -11.04
N GLY A 174 8.50 1.15 -10.54
CA GLY A 174 8.24 2.41 -9.86
C GLY A 174 7.49 3.40 -10.74
N PHE A 175 7.93 3.59 -11.99
CA PHE A 175 7.25 4.45 -12.96
C PHE A 175 5.79 4.03 -13.17
N VAL A 176 5.53 2.74 -13.38
CA VAL A 176 4.16 2.22 -13.54
C VAL A 176 3.33 2.49 -12.28
N ALA A 177 3.87 2.23 -11.09
CA ALA A 177 3.19 2.52 -9.83
C ALA A 177 2.88 4.02 -9.67
N TRP A 178 3.82 4.89 -10.01
CA TRP A 178 3.64 6.35 -9.95
C TRP A 178 2.58 6.86 -10.92
N VAL A 179 2.52 6.34 -12.14
CA VAL A 179 1.45 6.68 -13.10
C VAL A 179 0.07 6.37 -12.51
N VAL A 180 -0.09 5.20 -11.89
CA VAL A 180 -1.36 4.82 -11.25
C VAL A 180 -1.64 5.72 -10.03
N ILE A 181 -0.64 6.00 -9.20
CA ILE A 181 -0.77 6.90 -8.03
C ILE A 181 -1.20 8.30 -8.47
N LEU A 182 -0.58 8.88 -9.48
CA LEU A 182 -0.92 10.21 -9.98
C LEU A 182 -2.36 10.23 -10.54
N GLY A 183 -2.78 9.18 -11.24
CA GLY A 183 -4.16 9.02 -11.68
C GLY A 183 -5.16 8.99 -10.52
N LEU A 184 -4.85 8.24 -9.45
CA LEU A 184 -5.67 8.17 -8.25
C LEU A 184 -5.67 9.48 -7.45
N ILE A 185 -4.56 10.23 -7.45
CA ILE A 185 -4.48 11.56 -6.84
C ILE A 185 -5.41 12.51 -7.59
N GLN A 186 -5.32 12.53 -8.93
CA GLN A 186 -6.19 13.37 -9.75
C GLN A 186 -7.66 13.06 -9.53
N GLU A 187 -8.02 11.78 -9.47
CA GLU A 187 -9.38 11.34 -9.16
C GLU A 187 -9.82 11.80 -7.75
N GLY A 188 -8.98 11.62 -6.74
CA GLY A 188 -9.26 12.06 -5.37
C GLY A 188 -9.41 13.57 -5.22
N LEU A 189 -8.62 14.37 -5.95
CA LEU A 189 -8.75 15.83 -6.00
C LEU A 189 -10.05 16.25 -6.69
N ASN A 190 -10.40 15.61 -7.82
CA ASN A 190 -11.65 15.86 -8.52
C ASN A 190 -12.86 15.54 -7.62
N GLN A 191 -12.80 14.46 -6.84
CA GLN A 191 -13.84 14.07 -5.88
C GLN A 191 -14.10 15.18 -4.86
N ILE A 192 -13.04 15.80 -4.31
CA ILE A 192 -13.15 16.90 -3.35
C ILE A 192 -13.73 18.15 -4.03
N HIS A 193 -13.24 18.47 -5.23
CA HIS A 193 -13.69 19.65 -5.98
C HIS A 193 -15.19 19.60 -6.29
N GLN A 194 -15.70 18.44 -6.75
CA GLN A 194 -17.12 18.23 -7.01
C GLN A 194 -17.97 18.43 -5.76
N SER A 195 -17.56 17.85 -4.63
CA SER A 195 -18.29 18.01 -3.37
C SER A 195 -18.30 19.45 -2.85
N GLN A 196 -17.22 20.21 -3.07
CA GLN A 196 -17.19 21.64 -2.75
C GLN A 196 -18.20 22.43 -3.61
N GLN A 197 -18.28 22.14 -4.91
CA GLN A 197 -19.24 22.78 -5.80
C GLN A 197 -20.69 22.46 -5.41
N GLU A 198 -21.00 21.20 -5.12
CA GLU A 198 -22.34 20.77 -4.65
C GLU A 198 -22.75 21.49 -3.37
N PHE A 199 -21.82 21.62 -2.42
CA PHE A 199 -22.05 22.34 -1.17
C PHE A 199 -22.31 23.85 -1.37
N LEU A 200 -21.57 24.48 -2.29
CA LEU A 200 -21.78 25.89 -2.63
C LEU A 200 -23.11 26.09 -3.36
N ALA A 201 -23.46 25.21 -4.28
CA ALA A 201 -24.73 25.22 -4.99
C ALA A 201 -25.91 25.06 -4.01
N SER A 202 -25.83 24.12 -3.05
CA SER A 202 -26.88 23.91 -2.05
C SER A 202 -27.07 25.13 -1.14
N LYS A 203 -26.00 25.88 -0.86
CA LYS A 203 -26.09 27.14 -0.11
C LYS A 203 -26.74 28.26 -0.93
N SER A 204 -26.41 28.36 -2.21
CA SER A 204 -26.99 29.37 -3.11
C SER A 204 -28.49 29.15 -3.32
N THR A 205 -28.96 27.90 -3.37
CA THR A 205 -30.39 27.58 -3.49
C THR A 205 -31.17 27.71 -2.18
N ALA A 206 -30.48 27.74 -1.04
CA ALA A 206 -31.08 27.89 0.29
C ALA A 206 -31.09 29.35 0.80
N ALA A 207 -30.52 30.29 0.03
CA ALA A 207 -30.60 31.72 0.32
C ALA A 207 -31.95 32.28 -0.18
N PRO A 208 -32.72 32.98 0.67
CA PRO A 208 -34.05 33.51 0.35
C PRO A 208 -34.02 34.64 -0.69
#